data_AF-A0A812XUE5-F1
#
_entry.id   AF-A0A812XUE5-F1
#
_cell.length_a   1.000
_cell.length_b   1.000
_cell.length_c   1.000
_cell.angle_alpha   90.00
_cell.angle_beta   90.00
_cell.angle_gamma   90.00
#
_symmetry.space_group_name_H-M   'P 1'
#
loop_
_entity.id
_entity.type
_entity.pdbx_description
1 polymer ?
#
loop_
_entity_poly.entity_id
_entity_poly.type
_entity_poly.pdbx_seq_one_letter_code
_entity_poly.pdbx_strand_id
1 'polypeptide(L)'
;ISISGTVESELDPTVELEFSWRILVFSSNPLYDGDLAREAESDNDPTTVYLVDKMVYIDQTDVYDVTNASRFFTRPDSPNMIIKGNVLQEDTIYKVRLVMTVGGGLVEGFSDVSLQTAGLPPRSGTLISAPLNATMDTKRVISAPDWVANDLPLNYQFGYIHYLGVGARLGSFESLEILNC
;
A
#
# COMPACT_ATOMS: atom_id res chain seq x y z
N ILE A 1 -8.19 -0.97 -2.80
CA ILE A 1 -7.51 -2.11 -3.47
C ILE A 1 -8.47 -3.28 -3.51
N SER A 2 -8.56 -4.01 -4.62
CA SER A 2 -9.37 -5.24 -4.73
C SER A 2 -8.45 -6.41 -5.04
N ILE A 3 -8.53 -7.47 -4.25
CA ILE A 3 -7.81 -8.72 -4.46
C ILE A 3 -8.84 -9.77 -4.83
N SER A 4 -8.63 -10.46 -5.94
CA SER A 4 -9.50 -11.53 -6.42
C SER A 4 -8.74 -12.84 -6.57
N GLY A 5 -9.31 -13.92 -6.07
CA GLY A 5 -8.79 -15.28 -6.24
C GLY A 5 -9.80 -16.19 -6.94
N THR A 6 -9.31 -17.26 -7.55
CA THR A 6 -10.11 -18.36 -8.09
C THR A 6 -9.63 -19.65 -7.45
N VAL A 7 -10.57 -20.49 -7.02
CA VAL A 7 -10.25 -21.83 -6.51
C VAL A 7 -10.15 -22.77 -7.72
N GLU A 8 -8.96 -23.31 -7.99
CA GLU A 8 -8.68 -24.12 -9.18
C GLU A 8 -8.72 -25.64 -8.93
N SER A 9 -9.56 -26.12 -8.01
CA SER A 9 -9.62 -27.54 -7.63
C SER A 9 -11.04 -28.12 -7.72
N GLU A 10 -11.15 -29.37 -8.19
CA GLU A 10 -12.30 -30.22 -7.90
C GLU A 10 -12.29 -30.55 -6.40
N LEU A 11 -13.02 -29.76 -5.62
CA LEU A 11 -13.27 -30.03 -4.22
C LEU A 11 -14.50 -30.94 -4.11
N ASP A 12 -14.43 -31.92 -3.20
CA ASP A 12 -15.60 -32.69 -2.81
C ASP A 12 -16.68 -31.73 -2.26
N PRO A 13 -17.91 -31.74 -2.80
CA PRO A 13 -18.97 -30.81 -2.40
C PRO A 13 -19.41 -30.96 -0.94
N THR A 14 -18.97 -32.02 -0.24
CA THR A 14 -19.26 -32.24 1.19
C THR A 14 -18.25 -31.57 2.13
N VAL A 15 -17.18 -30.99 1.60
CA VAL A 15 -16.12 -30.38 2.40
C VAL A 15 -16.36 -28.89 2.58
N GLU A 16 -16.47 -28.45 3.83
CA GLU A 16 -16.56 -27.03 4.16
C GLU A 16 -15.18 -26.36 3.99
N LEU A 17 -15.17 -25.25 3.25
CA LEU A 17 -14.03 -24.36 3.08
C LEU A 17 -14.22 -23.14 3.97
N GLU A 18 -13.18 -22.82 4.73
CA GLU A 18 -13.12 -21.58 5.50
C GLU A 18 -11.99 -20.71 4.97
N PHE A 19 -12.29 -19.42 4.77
CA PHE A 19 -11.31 -18.43 4.34
C PHE A 19 -11.06 -17.45 5.47
N SER A 20 -9.78 -17.25 5.82
CA SER A 20 -9.36 -16.20 6.74
C SER A 20 -8.23 -15.38 6.13
N TRP A 21 -8.18 -14.10 6.50
CA TRP A 21 -7.17 -13.17 6.01
C TRP A 21 -6.19 -12.82 7.12
N ARG A 22 -4.92 -12.67 6.75
CA ARG A 22 -3.87 -12.12 7.62
C ARG A 22 -3.16 -10.98 6.91
N ILE A 23 -2.75 -9.98 7.70
CA ILE A 23 -1.99 -8.84 7.20
C ILE A 23 -0.64 -8.85 7.88
N LEU A 24 0.41 -9.04 7.07
CA LEU A 24 1.79 -8.97 7.52
C LEU A 24 2.43 -7.68 7.03
N VAL A 25 3.18 -7.02 7.90
CA VAL A 25 3.87 -5.76 7.60
C VAL A 25 5.37 -6.00 7.60
N PHE A 26 6.05 -5.58 6.54
CA PHE A 26 7.50 -5.62 6.50
C PHE A 26 8.06 -4.49 7.37
N SER A 27 8.70 -4.85 8.48
CA SER A 27 9.18 -3.89 9.47
C SER A 27 10.41 -4.42 10.22
N SER A 28 10.99 -3.59 11.09
CA SER A 28 12.17 -3.96 11.87
C SER A 28 11.92 -5.19 12.73
N ASN A 29 12.79 -6.17 12.60
CA ASN A 29 12.68 -7.42 13.33
C ASN A 29 13.00 -7.18 14.82
N PRO A 30 12.06 -7.42 15.75
CA PRO A 30 12.30 -7.22 17.19
C PRO A 30 13.34 -8.18 17.77
N LEU A 31 13.67 -9.26 17.06
CA LEU A 31 14.71 -10.21 17.43
C LEU A 31 16.10 -9.82 16.90
N TYR A 32 16.17 -8.80 16.04
CA TYR A 32 17.44 -8.30 15.53
C TYR A 32 18.17 -7.49 16.59
N ASP A 33 19.40 -7.87 16.88
CA ASP A 33 20.31 -7.21 17.80
C ASP A 33 21.47 -6.61 16.99
N GLY A 34 21.52 -5.28 16.95
CA GLY A 34 22.52 -4.55 16.17
C GLY A 34 23.93 -4.64 16.76
N ASP A 35 24.07 -4.85 18.07
CA ASP A 35 25.37 -4.99 18.70
C ASP A 35 25.96 -6.37 18.39
N LEU A 36 25.16 -7.44 18.52
CA LEU A 36 25.59 -8.80 18.14
C LEU A 36 25.90 -8.92 16.65
N ALA A 37 25.11 -8.27 15.78
CA ALA A 37 25.39 -8.25 14.34
C ALA A 37 26.73 -7.56 14.04
N ARG A 38 27.03 -6.44 14.70
CA ARG A 38 28.30 -5.72 14.53
C ARG A 38 29.50 -6.50 15.07
N GLU A 39 29.34 -7.21 16.19
CA GLU A 39 30.40 -8.08 16.74
C GLU A 39 30.72 -9.24 15.78
N ALA A 40 29.69 -9.89 15.26
CA ALA A 40 29.82 -10.93 14.22
C ALA A 40 30.54 -10.44 12.94
N GLU A 41 30.22 -9.22 12.49
CA GLU A 41 30.90 -8.59 11.34
C GLU A 41 32.35 -8.19 11.65
N SER A 42 32.64 -7.83 12.91
CA SER A 42 33.96 -7.41 13.39
C SER A 42 34.95 -8.57 13.53
N ASP A 43 34.49 -9.74 13.98
CA ASP A 43 35.36 -10.88 14.24
C ASP A 43 35.95 -11.50 12.97
N ASN A 44 35.41 -11.19 11.78
CA ASN A 44 35.88 -11.70 10.47
C ASN A 44 35.99 -13.25 10.41
N ASP A 45 35.39 -13.94 11.37
CA ASP A 45 35.33 -15.40 11.44
C ASP A 45 34.08 -15.86 10.66
N PRO A 46 34.25 -16.67 9.61
CA PRO A 46 33.13 -17.17 8.81
C PRO A 46 32.17 -18.09 9.58
N THR A 47 32.48 -18.46 10.82
CA THR A 47 31.62 -19.25 11.70
C THR A 47 30.77 -18.41 12.66
N THR A 48 31.11 -17.13 12.87
CA THR A 48 30.33 -16.19 13.70
C THR A 48 29.42 -15.33 12.82
N VAL A 49 28.62 -15.95 11.95
CA VAL A 49 27.68 -15.20 11.09
C VAL A 49 26.40 -14.91 11.87
N TYR A 50 26.01 -13.64 11.91
CA TYR A 50 24.72 -13.24 12.44
C TYR A 50 23.62 -13.52 11.40
N LEU A 51 22.74 -14.49 11.68
CA LEU A 51 21.74 -15.00 10.73
C LEU A 51 20.34 -14.41 10.89
N VAL A 52 20.14 -13.52 11.87
CA VAL A 52 18.83 -12.91 12.10
C VAL A 52 18.69 -11.71 11.18
N ASP A 53 17.68 -11.75 10.31
CA ASP A 53 17.41 -10.64 9.40
C ASP A 53 16.98 -9.38 10.14
N LYS A 54 17.46 -8.22 9.67
CA LYS A 54 17.11 -6.91 10.22
C LYS A 54 15.64 -6.53 10.01
N MET A 55 15.04 -7.00 8.92
CA MET A 55 13.65 -6.72 8.55
C MET A 55 12.92 -8.03 8.33
N VAL A 56 11.68 -8.13 8.82
CA VAL A 56 10.85 -9.33 8.69
C VAL A 56 9.39 -8.94 8.49
N TYR A 57 8.60 -9.85 7.93
CA TYR A 57 7.16 -9.73 7.92
C TYR A 57 6.61 -10.07 9.31
N ILE A 58 6.02 -9.08 9.98
CA ILE A 58 5.39 -9.22 11.29
C ILE A 58 3.88 -9.29 11.09
N ASP A 59 3.23 -10.26 11.72
CA ASP A 59 1.77 -10.36 11.72
C ASP A 59 1.17 -9.17 12.48
N GLN A 60 0.32 -8.42 11.79
CA GLN A 60 -0.37 -7.22 12.28
C GLN A 60 -1.89 -7.36 12.11
N THR A 61 -2.39 -8.60 11.98
CA THR A 61 -3.81 -8.87 11.73
C THR A 61 -4.71 -8.24 12.80
N ASP A 62 -4.28 -8.24 14.07
CA ASP A 62 -5.03 -7.63 15.18
C ASP A 62 -5.10 -6.09 15.10
N VAL A 63 -4.05 -5.44 14.59
CA VAL A 63 -4.00 -3.97 14.46
C VAL A 63 -4.88 -3.49 13.32
N TYR A 64 -4.90 -4.24 12.21
CA TYR A 64 -5.72 -3.89 11.07
C TYR A 64 -7.18 -4.36 11.24
N ASP A 65 -7.43 -5.38 12.06
CA ASP A 65 -8.76 -5.97 12.27
C ASP A 65 -9.48 -6.24 10.95
N VAL A 66 -9.04 -7.31 10.28
CA VAL A 66 -9.56 -7.74 8.96
C VAL A 66 -11.05 -8.12 8.98
N THR A 67 -11.64 -8.27 10.16
CA THR A 67 -13.08 -8.56 10.32
C THR A 67 -13.95 -7.31 10.26
N ASN A 68 -13.33 -6.12 10.40
CA ASN A 68 -14.05 -4.87 10.39
C ASN A 68 -14.51 -4.47 8.98
N ALA A 69 -15.81 -4.66 8.72
CA ALA A 69 -16.48 -4.33 7.45
C ALA A 69 -16.30 -2.87 6.98
N SER A 70 -15.99 -1.92 7.87
CA SER A 70 -15.74 -0.52 7.51
C SER A 70 -14.33 -0.30 6.96
N ARG A 71 -13.41 -1.25 7.15
CA ARG A 71 -12.01 -1.20 6.69
C ARG A 71 -11.73 -2.25 5.60
N PHE A 72 -12.15 -3.48 5.85
CA PHE A 72 -11.98 -4.63 4.99
C PHE A 72 -13.34 -5.21 4.65
N PHE A 73 -13.53 -5.67 3.41
CA PHE A 73 -14.74 -6.39 3.04
C PHE A 73 -14.36 -7.68 2.32
N THR A 74 -14.76 -8.79 2.90
CA THR A 74 -14.59 -10.14 2.37
C THR A 74 -15.94 -10.83 2.51
N ARG A 75 -16.38 -11.55 1.47
CA ARG A 75 -17.54 -12.42 1.63
C ARG A 75 -17.08 -13.77 2.19
N PRO A 76 -17.81 -14.40 3.12
CA PRO A 76 -17.41 -15.67 3.71
C PRO A 76 -17.19 -16.80 2.69
N ASP A 77 -17.90 -16.73 1.55
CA ASP A 77 -17.89 -17.70 0.46
C ASP A 77 -16.93 -17.34 -0.68
N SER A 78 -16.07 -16.32 -0.50
CA SER A 78 -15.25 -15.78 -1.56
C SER A 78 -13.80 -15.55 -1.12
N PRO A 79 -12.81 -15.94 -1.93
CA PRO A 79 -11.39 -15.63 -1.68
C PRO A 79 -11.05 -14.17 -2.03
N ASN A 80 -12.05 -13.30 -2.13
CA ASN A 80 -11.87 -11.92 -2.56
C ASN A 80 -11.92 -10.99 -1.36
N MET A 81 -11.03 -9.99 -1.36
CA MET A 81 -11.01 -8.95 -0.34
C MET A 81 -10.93 -7.56 -0.97
N ILE A 82 -11.72 -6.64 -0.41
CA ILE A 82 -11.67 -5.22 -0.70
C ILE A 82 -11.06 -4.51 0.50
N ILE A 83 -9.98 -3.76 0.26
CA ILE A 83 -9.36 -2.87 1.23
C ILE A 83 -9.82 -1.44 0.91
N LYS A 84 -10.52 -0.81 1.86
CA LYS A 84 -11.04 0.56 1.73
C LYS A 84 -9.93 1.60 1.90
N GLY A 85 -10.20 2.83 1.47
CA GLY A 85 -9.25 3.94 1.60
C GLY A 85 -8.95 4.30 3.06
N ASN A 86 -7.75 4.81 3.32
CA ASN A 86 -7.26 5.22 4.65
C ASN A 86 -7.18 4.08 5.69
N VAL A 87 -7.08 2.83 5.24
CA VAL A 87 -6.98 1.67 6.12
C VAL A 87 -5.53 1.24 6.36
N LEU A 88 -4.72 1.29 5.30
CA LEU A 88 -3.30 0.99 5.31
C LEU A 88 -2.50 2.29 5.50
N GLN A 89 -1.32 2.17 6.10
CA GLN A 89 -0.36 3.26 6.22
C GLN A 89 0.35 3.49 4.89
N GLU A 90 0.67 4.74 4.61
CA GLU A 90 1.54 5.16 3.51
C GLU A 90 2.95 4.52 3.59
N ASP A 91 3.65 4.49 2.45
CA ASP A 91 5.06 4.05 2.31
C ASP A 91 5.41 2.72 3.01
N THR A 92 4.46 1.79 3.04
CA THR A 92 4.59 0.54 3.79
C THR A 92 4.41 -0.66 2.86
N ILE A 93 5.27 -1.67 3.06
CA ILE A 93 5.21 -2.93 2.33
C ILE A 93 4.39 -3.93 3.15
N TYR A 94 3.31 -4.40 2.54
CA TYR A 94 2.41 -5.38 3.10
C TYR A 94 2.49 -6.70 2.35
N LYS A 95 2.28 -7.78 3.08
CA LYS A 95 1.92 -9.07 2.53
C LYS A 95 0.57 -9.46 3.10
N VAL A 96 -0.40 -9.60 2.20
CA VAL A 96 -1.74 -10.03 2.52
C VAL A 96 -1.84 -11.52 2.24
N ARG A 97 -2.15 -12.30 3.28
CA ARG A 97 -2.23 -13.76 3.19
C ARG A 97 -3.66 -14.22 3.29
N LEU A 98 -4.14 -14.92 2.26
CA LEU A 98 -5.35 -15.73 2.34
C LEU A 98 -4.97 -17.09 2.90
N VAL A 99 -5.57 -17.47 4.03
CA VAL A 99 -5.49 -18.83 4.57
C VAL A 99 -6.79 -19.54 4.23
N MET A 100 -6.67 -20.70 3.61
CA MET A 100 -7.77 -21.59 3.29
C MET A 100 -7.67 -22.82 4.19
N THR A 101 -8.72 -23.07 4.95
CA THR A 101 -8.82 -24.21 5.85
C THR A 101 -9.89 -25.16 5.33
N VAL A 102 -9.55 -26.45 5.28
CA VAL A 102 -10.36 -27.50 4.65
C VAL A 102 -10.73 -28.55 5.69
N GLY A 103 -12.01 -28.95 5.72
CA GLY A 103 -12.48 -30.06 6.56
C GLY A 103 -12.41 -29.75 8.07
N GLY A 104 -12.75 -28.53 8.47
CA GLY A 104 -12.80 -28.13 9.88
C GLY A 104 -11.43 -28.02 10.57
N GLY A 105 -10.37 -27.67 9.83
CA GLY A 105 -9.02 -27.47 10.39
C GLY A 105 -7.99 -28.56 10.07
N LEU A 106 -8.37 -29.60 9.32
CA LEU A 106 -7.48 -30.74 9.06
C LEU A 106 -6.33 -30.40 8.09
N VAL A 107 -6.59 -29.52 7.12
CA VAL A 107 -5.59 -29.09 6.14
C VAL A 107 -5.68 -27.58 5.97
N GLU A 108 -4.53 -26.92 6.00
CA GLU A 108 -4.40 -25.49 5.75
C GLU A 108 -3.49 -25.24 4.54
N GLY A 109 -3.97 -24.41 3.61
CA GLY A 109 -3.19 -23.83 2.53
C GLY A 109 -3.15 -22.32 2.65
N PHE A 110 -2.16 -21.67 2.04
CA PHE A 110 -2.13 -20.21 1.99
C PHE A 110 -1.69 -19.68 0.63
N SER A 111 -2.16 -18.48 0.32
CA SER A 111 -1.73 -17.68 -0.83
C SER A 111 -1.38 -16.27 -0.38
N ASP A 112 -0.28 -15.74 -0.91
CA ASP A 112 0.25 -14.43 -0.53
C ASP A 112 0.14 -13.45 -1.70
N VAL A 113 -0.31 -12.24 -1.39
CA VAL A 113 -0.25 -11.09 -2.29
C VAL A 113 0.57 -10.00 -1.61
N SER A 114 1.68 -9.62 -2.23
CA SER A 114 2.49 -8.49 -1.76
C SER A 114 1.99 -7.20 -2.40
N LEU A 115 1.90 -6.14 -1.60
CA LEU A 115 1.57 -4.80 -2.07
C LEU A 115 2.42 -3.77 -1.33
N GLN A 116 2.80 -2.71 -2.02
CA GLN A 116 3.45 -1.54 -1.43
C GLN A 116 2.52 -0.36 -1.60
N THR A 117 2.21 0.33 -0.52
CA THR A 117 1.41 1.55 -0.58
C THR A 117 2.25 2.71 -1.08
N ALA A 118 1.59 3.62 -1.81
CA ALA A 118 2.13 4.91 -2.18
C ALA A 118 2.73 5.65 -0.98
N GLY A 119 3.78 6.42 -1.26
CA GLY A 119 4.43 7.27 -0.27
C GLY A 119 3.53 8.43 0.14
N LEU A 120 4.01 9.24 1.08
CA LEU A 120 3.38 10.54 1.29
C LEU A 120 3.50 11.37 0.00
N PRO A 121 2.47 12.14 -0.36
CA PRO A 121 2.63 13.14 -1.40
C PRO A 121 3.79 14.06 -1.00
N PRO A 122 4.62 14.53 -1.95
CA PRO A 122 5.76 15.38 -1.68
C PRO A 122 5.33 16.55 -0.78
N ARG A 123 5.94 16.63 0.41
CA ARG A 123 5.65 17.69 1.38
C ARG A 123 6.75 18.74 1.29
N SER A 124 6.35 19.96 0.94
CA SER A 124 7.23 21.11 0.71
C SER A 124 7.94 21.06 -0.65
N GLY A 125 7.87 22.17 -1.37
CA GLY A 125 8.41 22.33 -2.71
C GLY A 125 7.68 23.43 -3.46
N THR A 126 8.24 23.89 -4.57
CA THR A 126 7.66 25.01 -5.32
C THR A 126 6.80 24.50 -6.46
N LEU A 127 5.54 24.90 -6.51
CA LEU A 127 4.71 24.78 -7.71
C LEU A 127 4.92 26.04 -8.56
N ILE A 128 5.56 25.88 -9.70
CA ILE A 128 5.85 26.96 -10.64
C ILE A 128 4.79 26.94 -11.74
N SER A 129 4.17 28.08 -11.98
CA SER A 129 3.29 28.30 -13.13
C SER A 129 3.89 29.37 -14.03
N ALA A 130 4.24 29.00 -15.25
CA ALA A 130 4.83 29.91 -16.24
C ALA A 130 3.97 29.97 -17.52
N PRO A 131 3.64 31.17 -18.03
CA PRO A 131 3.87 32.49 -17.43
C PRO A 131 2.93 32.79 -16.25
N LEU A 132 3.46 33.42 -15.19
CA LEU A 132 2.70 33.80 -13.99
C LEU A 132 1.67 34.89 -14.29
N ASN A 133 2.08 35.89 -15.07
CA ASN A 133 1.22 36.98 -15.53
C ASN A 133 0.81 36.73 -16.98
N ALA A 134 -0.43 36.27 -17.18
CA ALA A 134 -0.96 35.97 -18.50
C ALA A 134 -2.48 36.11 -18.54
N THR A 135 -3.05 36.33 -19.73
CA THR A 135 -4.50 36.31 -19.95
C THR A 135 -5.04 34.88 -19.85
N MET A 136 -6.37 34.73 -19.73
CA MET A 136 -7.02 33.41 -19.64
C MET A 136 -6.80 32.54 -20.89
N ASP A 137 -6.54 33.16 -22.04
CA ASP A 137 -6.33 32.44 -23.30
C ASP A 137 -4.89 31.91 -23.47
N THR A 138 -3.99 32.28 -22.56
CA THR A 138 -2.59 31.87 -22.62
C THR A 138 -2.40 30.55 -21.88
N LYS A 139 -1.94 29.52 -22.60
CA LYS A 139 -1.58 28.22 -22.00
C LYS A 139 -0.49 28.43 -20.94
N ARG A 140 -0.75 27.96 -19.73
CA ARG A 140 0.24 27.91 -18.64
C ARG A 140 0.87 26.52 -18.59
N VAL A 141 2.16 26.47 -18.28
CA VAL A 141 2.85 25.25 -17.91
C VAL A 141 3.03 25.27 -16.40
N ILE A 142 2.51 24.24 -15.74
CA ILE A 142 2.69 24.01 -14.32
C ILE A 142 3.81 22.97 -14.17
N SER A 143 4.80 23.25 -13.33
CA SER A 143 5.87 22.32 -12.99
C SER A 143 6.14 22.32 -11.49
N ALA A 144 6.59 21.19 -10.97
CA ALA A 144 6.92 21.01 -9.56
C ALA A 144 8.32 20.35 -9.44
N PRO A 145 9.41 21.08 -9.73
CA PRO A 145 10.75 20.49 -9.83
C PRO A 145 11.29 19.97 -8.49
N ASP A 146 10.80 20.50 -7.38
CA ASP A 146 11.22 20.09 -6.03
C ASP A 146 10.41 18.89 -5.50
N TRP A 147 9.39 18.44 -6.24
CA TRP A 147 8.52 17.35 -5.81
C TRP A 147 9.14 16.01 -6.19
N VAL A 148 9.65 15.30 -5.18
CA VAL A 148 10.22 13.96 -5.33
C VAL A 148 9.28 12.95 -4.70
N ALA A 149 9.01 11.86 -5.41
CA ALA A 149 8.20 10.75 -4.95
C ALA A 149 8.84 9.43 -5.37
N ASN A 150 8.68 8.40 -4.53
CA ASN A 150 9.22 7.06 -4.80
C ASN A 150 8.24 6.19 -5.61
N ASP A 151 7.01 6.66 -5.77
CA ASP A 151 5.82 5.99 -6.29
C ASP A 151 5.32 6.67 -7.58
N LEU A 152 6.24 6.81 -8.54
CA LEU A 152 5.97 7.39 -9.86
C LEU A 152 5.37 6.33 -10.82
N PRO A 153 4.45 6.72 -11.72
CA PRO A 153 4.00 8.09 -12.00
C PRO A 153 2.88 8.57 -11.05
N LEU A 154 2.94 9.84 -10.65
CA LEU A 154 1.89 10.50 -9.88
C LEU A 154 1.03 11.40 -10.76
N ASN A 155 -0.29 11.28 -10.62
CA ASN A 155 -1.27 12.11 -11.31
C ASN A 155 -1.90 13.11 -10.34
N TYR A 156 -1.65 14.41 -10.56
CA TYR A 156 -2.28 15.49 -9.81
C TYR A 156 -3.40 16.12 -10.64
N GLN A 157 -4.55 16.32 -10.01
CA GLN A 157 -5.65 17.10 -10.58
C GLN A 157 -5.72 18.44 -9.86
N PHE A 158 -5.46 19.50 -10.60
CA PHE A 158 -5.64 20.88 -10.16
C PHE A 158 -6.97 21.41 -10.69
N GLY A 159 -7.56 22.37 -10.00
CA GLY A 159 -8.78 23.01 -10.47
C GLY A 159 -8.94 24.40 -9.88
N TYR A 160 -9.65 25.25 -10.61
CA TYR A 160 -9.98 26.59 -10.14
C TYR A 160 -11.38 26.59 -9.53
N ILE A 161 -11.51 27.09 -8.31
CA ILE A 161 -12.82 27.36 -7.70
C ILE A 161 -13.23 28.76 -8.14
N HIS A 162 -14.21 28.84 -9.06
CA HIS A 162 -14.81 30.12 -9.40
C HIS A 162 -15.93 30.44 -8.40
N TYR A 163 -15.72 31.44 -7.55
CA TYR A 163 -16.81 32.01 -6.74
C TYR A 163 -17.61 32.96 -7.61
N LEU A 164 -18.62 32.42 -8.31
CA LEU A 164 -19.72 33.24 -8.79
C LEU A 164 -20.56 33.57 -7.55
N GLY A 165 -20.84 34.85 -7.31
CA GLY A 165 -21.54 35.32 -6.10
C GLY A 165 -22.78 34.48 -5.73
N VAL A 166 -23.07 34.42 -4.42
CA VAL A 166 -24.15 33.68 -3.74
C VAL A 166 -24.62 32.41 -4.47
N GLY A 167 -23.84 31.34 -4.34
CA GLY A 167 -24.37 29.97 -4.40
C GLY A 167 -24.05 29.11 -5.61
N ALA A 168 -23.31 29.61 -6.62
CA ALA A 168 -22.93 28.78 -7.78
C ALA A 168 -21.41 28.53 -7.83
N ARG A 169 -21.01 27.24 -7.83
CA ARG A 169 -19.64 26.78 -8.07
C ARG A 169 -19.54 26.11 -9.43
N LEU A 170 -18.74 26.66 -10.34
CA LEU A 170 -18.26 25.97 -11.55
C LEU A 170 -16.79 25.64 -11.33
N GLY A 171 -16.43 24.38 -11.58
CA GLY A 171 -15.04 23.90 -11.52
C GLY A 171 -14.57 23.51 -12.92
N SER A 172 -13.42 24.06 -13.34
CA SER A 172 -12.60 23.52 -14.43
C SER A 172 -11.38 22.84 -13.82
N PHE A 173 -10.95 21.72 -14.42
CA PHE A 173 -9.84 20.91 -13.92
C PHE A 173 -8.72 20.81 -14.97
N GLU A 174 -7.48 20.89 -14.51
CA GLU A 174 -6.26 20.65 -15.29
C GLU A 174 -5.46 19.52 -14.62
N SER A 175 -4.89 18.60 -15.41
CA SER A 175 -4.10 17.47 -14.90
C SER A 175 -2.61 17.71 -15.11
N LEU A 176 -1.80 17.44 -14.09
CA LEU A 176 -0.34 17.37 -14.18
C LEU A 176 0.09 15.93 -13.91
N GLU A 177 0.80 15.34 -14.86
CA GLU A 177 1.43 14.04 -14.72
C GLU A 177 2.92 14.26 -14.46
N ILE A 178 3.43 13.77 -13.32
CA ILE A 178 4.88 13.76 -13.06
C ILE A 178 5.41 12.42 -13.59
N LEU A 179 6.02 12.48 -14.76
CA LEU A 179 6.80 11.39 -15.36
C LEU A 179 8.27 11.55 -14.94
N ASN A 180 8.97 10.42 -14.78
CA ASN A 180 10.37 10.34 -14.35
C ASN A 180 11.24 11.50 -14.89
N CYS A 181 11.95 12.18 -13.98
CA CYS A 181 13.08 13.04 -14.31
C CYS A 181 14.28 12.21 -14.78
#